data_AF-C7CDW1-F1
#
_entry.id   AF-C7CDW1-F1
#
_cell.length_a   1.000
_cell.length_b   1.000
_cell.length_c   1.000
_cell.angle_alpha   90.00
_cell.angle_beta   90.00
_cell.angle_gamma   90.00
#
_symmetry.space_group_name_H-M   'P 1'
#
loop_
_entity.id
_entity.type
_entity.pdbx_description
1 polymer ?
#
loop_
_entity_poly.entity_id
_entity_poly.type
_entity_poly.pdbx_seq_one_letter_code
_entity_poly.pdbx_strand_id
1 'polypeptide(L)'
;MRAAFLAGLAVLAALTGPARAAGLEVIVEGAEPGPGEVYVTLCQGGLSEAACPIGRSAPVRGGAERFVFTDVPAGVWAVAAFQDENGNGRLDRTGLGLPLEPYGFSGAVARRARPDFASASFALREPGAAVRIRIARPLPRR
;
A
#
# COMPACT_ATOMS: atom_id res chain seq x y z
N MET A 1 50.64 40.69 23.59
CA MET A 1 49.69 40.43 22.48
C MET A 1 49.53 38.94 22.31
N ARG A 2 48.30 38.41 22.39
CA ARG A 2 47.72 37.24 21.70
C ARG A 2 46.54 36.69 22.52
N ALA A 3 45.37 37.26 22.26
CA ALA A 3 44.11 36.74 22.75
C ALA A 3 43.74 35.47 21.95
N ALA A 4 43.37 34.42 22.67
CA ALA A 4 42.88 33.16 22.11
C ALA A 4 41.45 33.35 21.58
N PHE A 5 41.21 32.97 20.32
CA PHE A 5 39.87 32.87 19.75
C PHE A 5 39.38 31.42 19.88
N LEU A 6 38.46 31.19 20.81
CA LEU A 6 37.61 30.00 20.84
C LEU A 6 36.39 30.29 19.96
N ALA A 7 36.39 29.83 18.71
CA ALA A 7 35.22 29.89 17.84
C ALA A 7 34.30 28.71 18.15
N GLY A 8 33.09 29.03 18.64
CA GLY A 8 32.11 28.08 19.17
C GLY A 8 31.52 27.11 18.14
N LEU A 9 31.27 25.89 18.60
CA LEU A 9 30.56 24.84 17.88
C LEU A 9 29.05 25.17 17.90
N ALA A 10 28.49 25.61 16.76
CA ALA A 10 27.05 25.77 16.62
C ALA A 10 26.37 24.40 16.49
N VAL A 11 25.69 23.96 17.55
CA VAL A 11 24.86 22.75 17.54
C VAL A 11 23.57 23.06 16.78
N LEU A 12 23.45 22.53 15.55
CA LEU A 12 22.23 22.58 14.76
C LEU A 12 21.25 21.54 15.34
N ALA A 13 20.35 21.97 16.24
CA ALA A 13 19.28 21.12 16.74
C ALA A 13 18.24 20.90 15.61
N ALA A 14 18.29 19.73 14.96
CA ALA A 14 17.26 19.34 14.00
C ALA A 14 15.93 19.14 14.75
N LEU A 15 14.95 20.00 14.47
CA LEU A 15 13.57 19.87 14.94
C LEU A 15 12.91 18.66 14.25
N THR A 16 13.14 17.45 14.75
CA THR A 16 12.36 16.27 14.36
C THR A 16 10.99 16.35 15.03
N GLY A 17 10.04 17.01 14.36
CA GLY A 17 8.63 16.99 14.79
C GLY A 17 8.09 15.55 14.80
N PRO A 18 7.09 15.23 15.64
CA PRO A 18 6.53 13.89 15.69
C PRO A 18 5.96 13.53 14.32
N ALA A 19 6.37 12.39 13.78
CA ALA A 19 5.71 11.78 12.63
C ALA A 19 4.27 11.49 13.06
N ARG A 20 3.32 12.25 12.50
CA ARG A 20 1.89 12.08 12.82
C ARG A 20 1.38 10.83 12.13
N ALA A 21 0.73 9.97 12.91
CA ALA A 21 0.34 8.64 12.52
C ALA A 21 -1.19 8.60 12.39
N ALA A 22 -1.68 8.39 11.17
CA ALA A 22 -3.08 8.50 10.81
C ALA A 22 -3.72 7.10 10.65
N GLY A 23 -5.03 7.03 10.85
CA GLY A 23 -5.81 5.83 10.53
C GLY A 23 -6.08 5.73 9.03
N LEU A 24 -6.01 4.52 8.48
CA LEU A 24 -6.38 4.23 7.10
C LEU A 24 -7.33 3.03 7.04
N GLU A 25 -8.57 3.26 6.58
CA GLU A 25 -9.49 2.20 6.20
C GLU A 25 -9.33 1.90 4.70
N VAL A 26 -9.11 0.64 4.36
CA VAL A 26 -9.11 0.15 2.97
C VAL A 26 -10.31 -0.76 2.78
N ILE A 27 -11.14 -0.45 1.78
CA ILE A 27 -12.29 -1.26 1.39
C ILE A 27 -11.99 -1.89 0.03
N VAL A 28 -11.91 -3.21 -0.01
CA VAL A 28 -11.60 -3.99 -1.21
C VAL A 28 -12.86 -4.61 -1.76
N GLU A 29 -13.18 -4.30 -3.02
CA GLU A 29 -14.28 -4.91 -3.77
C GLU A 29 -13.76 -5.77 -4.92
N GLY A 30 -14.64 -6.63 -5.45
CA GLY A 30 -14.35 -7.39 -6.68
C GLY A 30 -13.57 -8.67 -6.45
N ALA A 31 -13.39 -9.08 -5.19
CA ALA A 31 -12.99 -10.45 -4.87
C ALA A 31 -14.03 -11.43 -5.44
N GLU A 32 -13.54 -12.49 -6.05
CA GLU A 32 -14.37 -13.56 -6.60
C GLU A 32 -14.83 -14.48 -5.45
N PRO A 33 -16.09 -14.96 -5.46
CA PRO A 33 -16.57 -15.89 -4.43
C PRO A 33 -15.76 -17.19 -4.41
N GLY A 34 -15.42 -17.66 -3.21
CA GLY A 34 -14.67 -18.91 -3.04
C GLY A 34 -13.87 -18.94 -1.74
N PRO A 35 -13.13 -20.02 -1.50
CA PRO A 35 -12.10 -20.03 -0.46
C PRO A 35 -10.98 -19.05 -0.79
N GLY A 36 -10.18 -18.69 0.21
CA GLY A 36 -9.02 -17.82 0.05
C GLY A 36 -9.09 -16.55 0.88
N GLU A 37 -8.02 -15.76 0.78
CA GLU A 37 -7.88 -14.50 1.50
C GLU A 37 -7.62 -13.34 0.54
N VAL A 38 -8.07 -12.15 0.90
CA VAL A 38 -7.62 -10.91 0.29
C VAL A 38 -6.45 -10.37 1.09
N TYR A 39 -5.33 -10.14 0.42
CA TYR A 39 -4.17 -9.44 0.94
C TYR A 39 -4.23 -7.97 0.52
N VAL A 40 -3.91 -7.08 1.46
CA VAL A 40 -3.80 -5.63 1.24
C VAL A 40 -2.46 -5.16 1.78
N THR A 41 -1.70 -4.44 0.97
CA THR A 41 -0.41 -3.86 1.35
C THR A 41 -0.36 -2.35 1.10
N LEU A 42 0.35 -1.64 1.98
CA LEU A 42 0.65 -0.22 1.83
C LEU A 42 2.04 -0.06 1.23
N CYS A 43 2.12 0.67 0.12
CA CYS A 43 3.32 0.87 -0.66
C CYS A 43 3.81 2.31 -0.60
N GLN A 44 5.13 2.50 -0.56
CA GLN A 44 5.77 3.82 -0.56
C GLN A 44 6.92 3.86 -1.58
N GLY A 45 6.89 4.84 -2.48
CA GLY A 45 7.95 5.06 -3.49
C GLY A 45 7.98 4.06 -4.65
N GLY A 46 7.17 3.00 -4.61
CA GLY A 46 7.09 1.97 -5.66
C GLY A 46 5.88 1.05 -5.49
N LEU A 47 5.68 0.13 -6.43
CA LEU A 47 4.63 -0.92 -6.39
C LEU A 47 5.22 -2.34 -6.41
N SER A 48 6.53 -2.48 -6.21
CA SER A 48 7.16 -3.78 -5.99
C SER A 48 6.84 -4.30 -4.59
N GLU A 49 6.91 -5.61 -4.39
CA GLU A 49 6.68 -6.22 -3.06
C GLU A 49 7.60 -5.61 -1.98
N ALA A 50 8.87 -5.33 -2.31
CA ALA A 50 9.81 -4.66 -1.41
C ALA A 50 9.41 -3.22 -1.05
N ALA A 51 8.66 -2.53 -1.92
CA ALA A 51 8.15 -1.19 -1.66
C ALA A 51 6.83 -1.20 -0.86
N CYS A 52 6.26 -2.37 -0.57
CA CYS A 52 4.97 -2.55 0.10
C CYS A 52 5.08 -3.30 1.45
N PRO A 53 5.78 -2.74 2.45
CA PRO A 53 6.19 -3.48 3.64
C PRO A 53 5.08 -3.70 4.69
N ILE A 54 3.98 -2.95 4.65
CA ILE A 54 2.91 -3.03 5.65
C ILE A 54 1.74 -3.79 5.04
N GLY A 55 1.38 -4.95 5.59
CA GLY A 55 0.36 -5.83 5.03
C GLY A 55 -0.67 -6.32 6.05
N ARG A 56 -1.88 -6.63 5.57
CA ARG A 56 -2.94 -7.34 6.30
C ARG A 56 -3.64 -8.31 5.34
N SER A 57 -4.24 -9.37 5.88
CA SER A 57 -5.12 -10.27 5.13
C SER A 57 -6.42 -10.55 5.89
N ALA A 58 -7.44 -10.95 5.14
CA ALA A 58 -8.74 -11.36 5.65
C ALA A 58 -9.38 -12.38 4.71
N PRO A 59 -10.16 -13.35 5.22
CA PRO A 59 -10.86 -14.32 4.37
C PRO A 59 -11.90 -13.62 3.49
N VAL A 60 -12.12 -14.15 2.29
CA VAL A 60 -13.19 -13.69 1.40
C VAL A 60 -14.55 -14.07 2.01
N ARG A 61 -15.37 -13.06 2.32
CA ARG A 61 -16.72 -13.19 2.86
C ARG A 61 -17.79 -12.78 1.85
N GLY A 62 -17.39 -12.14 0.76
CA GLY A 62 -18.26 -11.73 -0.34
C GLY A 62 -18.68 -10.27 -0.22
N GLY A 63 -18.81 -9.61 -1.37
CA GLY A 63 -19.09 -8.17 -1.42
C GLY A 63 -17.82 -7.33 -1.29
N ALA A 64 -17.60 -6.75 -0.10
CA ALA A 64 -16.48 -5.85 0.17
C ALA A 64 -15.77 -6.20 1.48
N GLU A 65 -14.46 -6.41 1.41
CA GLU A 65 -13.61 -6.69 2.56
C GLU A 65 -13.01 -5.39 3.11
N ARG A 66 -12.97 -5.26 4.44
CA ARG A 66 -12.51 -4.03 5.11
C ARG A 66 -11.26 -4.29 5.94
N PHE A 67 -10.27 -3.42 5.78
CA PHE A 67 -8.99 -3.50 6.44
C PHE A 67 -8.70 -2.17 7.13
N VAL A 68 -8.31 -2.22 8.40
CA VAL A 68 -7.96 -1.02 9.18
C VAL A 68 -6.49 -1.05 9.50
N PHE A 69 -5.77 -0.03 9.07
CA PHE A 69 -4.39 0.24 9.44
C PHE A 69 -4.38 1.39 10.45
N THR A 70 -3.78 1.16 11.61
CA THR A 70 -3.53 2.19 12.61
C THR A 70 -2.09 2.66 12.50
N ASP A 71 -1.82 3.86 13.01
CA ASP A 71 -0.47 4.38 13.17
C ASP A 71 0.33 4.47 11.86
N VAL A 72 -0.35 4.76 10.74
CA VAL A 72 0.31 4.92 9.44
C VAL A 72 0.91 6.32 9.34
N PRO A 73 2.23 6.49 9.16
CA PRO A 73 2.83 7.82 9.05
C PRO A 73 2.21 8.63 7.91
N ALA A 74 1.94 9.91 8.17
CA ALA A 74 1.53 10.84 7.13
C ALA A 74 2.56 10.85 5.99
N GLY A 75 2.08 10.79 4.75
CA GLY A 75 2.96 10.58 3.60
C GLY A 75 2.19 10.31 2.31
N VAL A 76 2.94 9.96 1.26
CA VAL A 76 2.38 9.54 -0.02
C VAL A 76 2.42 8.03 -0.08
N TRP A 77 1.24 7.42 -0.18
CA TRP A 77 1.05 5.98 -0.13
C TRP A 77 0.28 5.50 -1.34
N ALA A 78 0.50 4.25 -1.72
CA ALA A 78 -0.42 3.50 -2.57
C ALA A 78 -0.89 2.26 -1.81
N VAL A 79 -2.03 1.72 -2.20
CA VAL A 79 -2.52 0.42 -1.76
C VAL A 79 -2.39 -0.54 -2.93
N ALA A 80 -1.84 -1.73 -2.68
CA ALA A 80 -1.96 -2.88 -3.57
C ALA A 80 -2.79 -3.96 -2.89
N ALA A 81 -3.61 -4.68 -3.65
CA ALA A 81 -4.34 -5.82 -3.12
C ALA A 81 -4.46 -6.94 -4.14
N PHE A 82 -4.54 -8.15 -3.63
CA PHE A 82 -4.85 -9.33 -4.41
C PHE A 82 -5.64 -10.35 -3.59
N GLN A 83 -6.41 -11.19 -4.29
CA GLN A 83 -7.00 -12.38 -3.71
C GLN A 83 -6.06 -13.55 -3.95
N ASP A 84 -5.72 -14.27 -2.89
CA ASP A 84 -5.04 -15.56 -2.92
C ASP A 84 -6.11 -16.66 -2.83
N GLU A 85 -6.38 -17.31 -3.95
CA GLU A 85 -7.42 -18.33 -4.06
C GLU A 85 -6.92 -19.72 -3.64
N ASN A 86 -5.60 -19.95 -3.67
CA ASN A 86 -5.00 -21.25 -3.42
C ASN A 86 -4.24 -21.36 -2.09
N GLY A 87 -4.12 -20.25 -1.34
CA GLY A 87 -3.56 -20.20 0.01
C GLY A 87 -2.04 -20.25 0.06
N ASN A 88 -1.34 -19.83 -1.00
CA ASN A 88 0.12 -19.86 -1.07
C ASN A 88 0.80 -18.55 -0.59
N GLY A 89 0.00 -17.55 -0.20
CA GLY A 89 0.43 -16.28 0.36
C GLY A 89 1.05 -15.31 -0.65
N ARG A 90 0.88 -15.54 -1.96
CA ARG A 90 1.46 -14.69 -3.02
C ARG A 90 0.48 -14.53 -4.18
N LEU A 91 0.64 -13.45 -4.94
CA LEU A 91 -0.08 -13.28 -6.20
C LEU A 91 0.52 -14.18 -7.27
N ASP A 92 -0.24 -15.17 -7.72
CA ASP A 92 0.20 -16.07 -8.78
C ASP A 92 0.29 -15.35 -10.13
N ARG A 93 1.32 -15.71 -10.89
CA ARG A 93 1.64 -15.08 -12.18
C ARG A 93 1.99 -16.13 -13.23
N THR A 94 1.70 -15.80 -14.48
CA THR A 94 2.22 -16.54 -15.65
C THR A 94 3.75 -16.39 -15.75
N GLY A 95 4.40 -17.17 -16.62
CA GLY A 95 5.84 -17.03 -16.90
C GLY A 95 6.25 -15.66 -17.48
N LEU A 96 5.28 -14.87 -17.96
CA LEU A 96 5.47 -13.47 -18.41
C LEU A 96 5.16 -12.43 -17.32
N GLY A 97 4.85 -12.87 -16.10
CA GLY A 97 4.56 -11.98 -14.97
C GLY A 97 3.13 -11.44 -14.90
N LEU A 98 2.22 -11.86 -15.79
CA LEU A 98 0.81 -11.45 -15.73
C LEU A 98 0.09 -12.13 -14.56
N PRO A 99 -0.65 -11.40 -13.71
CA PRO A 99 -1.42 -11.99 -12.62
C PRO A 99 -2.44 -13.02 -13.10
N LEU A 100 -2.57 -14.11 -12.35
CA LEU A 100 -3.56 -15.16 -12.59
C LEU A 100 -4.80 -14.99 -11.72
N GLU A 101 -4.67 -14.28 -10.59
CA GLU A 101 -5.74 -14.06 -9.60
C GLU A 101 -6.22 -12.61 -9.60
N PRO A 102 -7.38 -12.30 -8.96
CA PRO A 102 -7.85 -10.93 -8.82
C PRO A 102 -6.82 -10.05 -8.13
N TYR A 103 -6.46 -8.93 -8.77
CA TYR A 103 -5.52 -7.96 -8.20
C TYR A 103 -5.93 -6.52 -8.55
N GLY A 104 -5.37 -5.55 -7.83
CA GLY A 104 -5.63 -4.13 -8.08
C GLY A 104 -4.80 -3.21 -7.21
N PHE A 105 -4.90 -1.91 -7.52
CA PHE A 105 -4.25 -0.84 -6.77
C PHE A 105 -5.23 0.30 -6.46
N SER A 106 -4.91 1.13 -5.48
CA SER A 106 -5.56 2.43 -5.31
C SER A 106 -5.35 3.35 -6.51
N GLY A 107 -6.10 4.45 -6.56
CA GLY A 107 -6.03 5.42 -7.66
C GLY A 107 -6.78 4.96 -8.92
N ALA A 108 -6.67 5.75 -9.99
CA ALA A 108 -7.35 5.49 -11.26
C ALA A 108 -6.58 4.48 -12.12
N VAL A 109 -6.23 3.33 -11.53
CA VAL A 109 -5.29 2.35 -12.10
C VAL A 109 -6.01 1.20 -12.83
N ALA A 110 -7.30 0.99 -12.54
CA ALA A 110 -8.09 -0.19 -12.94
C ALA A 110 -8.17 -0.51 -14.46
N ARG A 111 -7.53 0.28 -15.34
CA ARG A 111 -7.52 0.08 -16.80
C ARG A 111 -6.15 0.21 -17.45
N ARG A 112 -5.06 0.41 -16.70
CA ARG A 112 -3.71 0.54 -17.27
C ARG A 112 -2.99 -0.81 -17.29
N ALA A 113 -2.41 -1.15 -18.44
CA ALA A 113 -1.60 -2.36 -18.59
C ALA A 113 -0.36 -2.40 -17.68
N ARG A 114 0.15 -1.23 -17.27
CA ARG A 114 1.25 -1.10 -16.32
C ARG A 114 1.01 0.08 -15.36
N PRO A 115 0.51 -0.16 -14.16
CA PRO A 115 0.46 0.82 -13.09
C PRO A 115 1.84 1.39 -12.79
N ASP A 116 1.90 2.65 -12.39
CA ASP A 116 3.06 3.22 -11.69
C ASP A 116 2.63 3.76 -10.32
N PHE A 117 3.60 3.97 -9.44
CA PHE A 117 3.32 4.45 -8.09
C PHE A 117 2.59 5.79 -8.10
N ALA A 118 2.99 6.71 -8.99
CA ALA A 118 2.39 8.04 -9.07
C ALA A 118 0.88 7.97 -9.33
N SER A 119 0.44 7.14 -10.28
CA SER A 119 -0.99 6.97 -10.60
C SER A 119 -1.78 6.17 -9.57
N ALA A 120 -1.10 5.34 -8.77
CA ALA A 120 -1.72 4.60 -7.69
C ALA A 120 -1.76 5.36 -6.36
N SER A 121 -0.93 6.39 -6.21
CA SER A 121 -0.69 7.04 -4.93
C SER A 121 -1.75 8.05 -4.52
N PHE A 122 -1.85 8.27 -3.21
CA PHE A 122 -2.65 9.32 -2.57
C PHE A 122 -1.88 9.86 -1.36
N ALA A 123 -2.22 11.08 -0.95
CA ALA A 123 -1.67 11.67 0.27
C ALA A 123 -2.49 11.21 1.49
N LEU A 124 -1.83 10.57 2.46
CA LEU A 124 -2.40 10.28 3.77
C LEU A 124 -2.01 11.38 4.75
N ARG A 125 -3.01 11.97 5.40
CA ARG A 125 -2.87 13.04 6.39
C ARG A 125 -3.86 12.80 7.54
N GLU A 126 -3.66 13.50 8.64
CA GLU A 126 -4.64 13.56 9.74
C GLU A 126 -5.99 14.13 9.25
N PRO A 127 -7.12 13.63 9.79
CA PRO A 127 -7.26 12.62 10.85
C PRO A 127 -7.16 11.15 10.36
N GLY A 128 -6.90 10.94 9.07
CA GLY A 128 -6.95 9.63 8.42
C GLY A 128 -7.61 9.70 7.04
N ALA A 129 -7.73 8.54 6.40
CA ALA A 129 -8.43 8.39 5.13
C ALA A 129 -9.18 7.06 5.04
N ALA A 130 -10.19 7.02 4.17
CA ALA A 130 -10.81 5.79 3.70
C ALA A 130 -10.58 5.68 2.19
N VAL A 131 -10.04 4.54 1.74
CA VAL A 131 -9.74 4.28 0.33
C VAL A 131 -10.51 3.04 -0.12
N ARG A 132 -11.31 3.19 -1.17
CA ARG A 132 -11.95 2.06 -1.84
C ARG A 132 -11.12 1.64 -3.04
N ILE A 133 -10.84 0.35 -3.13
CA ILE A 133 -10.15 -0.25 -4.27
C ILE A 133 -10.98 -1.39 -4.83
N ARG A 134 -10.83 -1.65 -6.13
CA ARG A 134 -11.44 -2.79 -6.79
C ARG A 134 -10.35 -3.68 -7.36
N ILE A 135 -10.38 -4.96 -7.00
CA ILE A 135 -9.55 -5.98 -7.62
C ILE A 135 -10.34 -6.67 -8.74
N ALA A 136 -9.62 -7.13 -9.75
CA ALA A 136 -10.21 -7.87 -10.86
C ALA A 136 -9.20 -8.85 -11.43
N ARG A 137 -9.69 -9.98 -11.93
CA ARG A 137 -8.84 -10.94 -12.63
C ARG A 137 -8.56 -10.44 -14.06
N PRO A 138 -7.29 -10.35 -14.47
CA PRO A 138 -6.96 -9.84 -15.81
C PRO A 138 -7.07 -10.91 -16.90
N LEU A 139 -6.99 -12.20 -16.55
CA LEU A 139 -7.03 -13.33 -17.48
C LEU A 139 -8.21 -14.26 -17.15
N PRO A 140 -8.88 -14.87 -18.13
CA PRO A 140 -9.93 -15.86 -17.85
C PRO A 140 -9.38 -17.04 -17.04
N ARG A 141 -10.25 -17.64 -16.19
CA ARG A 141 -9.96 -18.94 -15.57
C ARG A 141 -9.74 -19.97 -16.68
N ARG A 142 -8.66 -20.74 -16.59
CA ARG A 142 -8.40 -21.87 -17.48
C ARG A 142 -8.99 -23.14 -16.91
#